data_AF-A0A5R9KWG0-F1
#
_entry.id   AF-A0A5R9KWG0-F1
#
_cell.length_a   1.000
_cell.length_b   1.000
_cell.length_c   1.000
_cell.angle_alpha   90.00
_cell.angle_beta   90.00
_cell.angle_gamma   90.00
#
_symmetry.space_group_name_H-M   'P 1'
#
loop_
_entity.id
_entity.type
_entity.pdbx_description
1 polymer ?
#
loop_
_entity_poly.entity_id
_entity_poly.type
_entity_poly.pdbx_seq_one_letter_code
_entity_poly.pdbx_strand_id
1 'polypeptide(L)'
;MSIHKNRSYFLLLIAALFMAMSACDNDDKPAPVEDVLAVSSFLPTSGLAGTKVVITGTKFDATPANNAVLFNTTPATVTAATPTSLEVTVPTGATTGPISVTVGGKTVKSTSPFTVTIPTERSVVEVTGEIKADTKWTADKIYLLKGFVYVTTGATLTIEPGTLIKGASKDADPTASGKGGALIVEAGGKLMAAGTVDKPIVFTSNADPGKRTYGDWGGVVLIGKAPNNRPASTAFEGGIRGTIGADNIAADNSGTLQYVRIEFGGIALSATPNSEINGLTLYSVGSGTTIDHVQVSYSGDDSYEWFGGTVNMKYLVAYRGYDDDFDTDWGFTGKLQYGVSLRDPQFADQSASNGFESDNYNPGEPATGANAGLPLTAPIFANFSNFVTGGTPPATQQSGTGVYQSAMHLRRNTSISILNSLFVGYPEGLRLDGTATGTYKNATAGTLDLRGIVLANNTLPVVGKGEITNDQATAYFSAAARKNTIVTDLASLVLNAANFTLTTPSFLPGATSPLLKDAVWDGKGADAFFTKETFRGAFGTTDWTTGWTNWDPQNTIYK
;
A
#
# COMPACT_ATOMS: atom_id res chain seq x y z
N MET A 1 6.35 -87.49 -28.01
CA MET A 1 7.02 -86.69 -26.96
C MET A 1 6.04 -85.58 -26.56
N SER A 2 5.57 -85.61 -25.30
CA SER A 2 4.90 -84.53 -24.56
C SER A 2 5.21 -83.10 -25.04
N ILE A 3 4.38 -82.05 -24.94
CA ILE A 3 3.19 -81.71 -24.14
C ILE A 3 2.69 -80.33 -24.65
N HIS A 4 1.36 -80.12 -24.67
CA HIS A 4 0.61 -78.86 -24.53
C HIS A 4 1.06 -77.56 -25.24
N LYS A 5 0.25 -77.08 -26.20
CA LYS A 5 -0.67 -75.91 -26.06
C LYS A 5 -1.21 -75.50 -27.45
N ASN A 6 -2.44 -75.01 -27.48
CA ASN A 6 -3.09 -74.27 -28.59
C ASN A 6 -3.73 -75.06 -29.74
N ARG A 7 -4.85 -75.78 -29.47
CA ARG A 7 -5.83 -76.14 -30.52
C ARG A 7 -7.26 -76.05 -30.00
N SER A 8 -7.84 -74.84 -29.99
CA SER A 8 -9.32 -74.69 -30.00
C SER A 8 -9.82 -73.42 -30.72
N TYR A 9 -8.94 -72.63 -31.32
CA TYR A 9 -9.32 -71.40 -32.03
C TYR A 9 -9.04 -71.53 -33.52
N PHE A 10 -9.94 -72.17 -34.31
CA PHE A 10 -10.02 -71.88 -35.76
C PHE A 10 -11.19 -72.53 -36.52
N LEU A 11 -12.05 -73.36 -35.92
CA LEU A 11 -13.00 -74.21 -36.69
C LEU A 11 -14.46 -74.21 -36.19
N LEU A 12 -14.90 -73.12 -35.56
CA LEU A 12 -16.31 -72.88 -35.20
C LEU A 12 -16.88 -71.60 -35.86
N LEU A 13 -16.34 -71.24 -37.04
CA LEU A 13 -16.57 -69.94 -37.67
C LEU A 13 -17.57 -69.92 -38.86
N ILE A 14 -18.14 -71.04 -39.32
CA ILE A 14 -18.95 -71.02 -40.57
C ILE A 14 -20.14 -72.02 -40.53
N ALA A 15 -21.00 -71.93 -39.50
CA ALA A 15 -22.28 -72.66 -39.49
C ALA A 15 -23.36 -72.04 -38.58
N ALA A 16 -23.34 -70.70 -38.40
CA ALA A 16 -24.33 -69.97 -37.60
C ALA A 16 -24.89 -68.75 -38.35
N LEU A 17 -24.99 -68.85 -39.69
CA LEU A 17 -25.63 -67.86 -40.54
C LEU A 17 -26.99 -68.42 -41.01
N PHE A 18 -28.07 -67.70 -40.66
CA PHE A 18 -29.50 -67.91 -40.99
C PHE A 18 -30.34 -68.87 -40.12
N MET A 19 -30.67 -68.42 -38.91
CA MET A 19 -32.06 -68.47 -38.42
C MET A 19 -32.23 -67.41 -37.32
N ALA A 20 -32.54 -66.18 -37.76
CA ALA A 20 -32.83 -65.05 -36.89
C ALA A 20 -34.34 -64.75 -36.93
N MET A 21 -34.89 -64.48 -35.74
CA MET A 21 -36.20 -63.91 -35.37
C MET A 21 -37.08 -64.86 -34.55
N SER A 22 -37.05 -64.71 -33.22
CA SER A 22 -38.23 -64.27 -32.44
C SER A 22 -37.89 -64.13 -30.93
N ALA A 23 -38.12 -62.91 -30.42
CA ALA A 23 -38.47 -62.54 -29.05
C ALA A 23 -37.49 -62.80 -27.89
N CYS A 24 -36.76 -61.73 -27.51
CA CYS A 24 -36.89 -61.08 -26.19
C CYS A 24 -36.30 -59.67 -26.29
N ASP A 25 -37.14 -58.64 -26.20
CA ASP A 25 -36.75 -57.25 -25.98
C ASP A 25 -36.04 -57.12 -24.63
N ASN A 26 -34.86 -56.50 -24.62
CA ASN A 26 -34.34 -55.77 -23.46
C ASN A 26 -33.77 -54.45 -23.98
N ASP A 27 -34.70 -53.56 -24.28
CA ASP A 27 -34.49 -52.16 -24.61
C ASP A 27 -34.23 -51.34 -23.32
N ASP A 28 -33.14 -51.64 -22.60
CA ASP A 28 -32.68 -50.76 -21.51
C ASP A 28 -31.80 -49.65 -22.13
N LYS A 29 -32.43 -48.66 -22.75
CA LYS A 29 -31.82 -47.34 -22.84
C LYS A 29 -31.61 -46.85 -21.40
N PRO A 30 -30.39 -46.45 -20.99
CA PRO A 30 -30.22 -45.84 -19.67
C PRO A 30 -31.20 -44.67 -19.56
N ALA A 31 -31.90 -44.60 -18.43
CA ALA A 31 -32.86 -43.53 -18.16
C ALA A 31 -32.20 -42.16 -18.45
N PRO A 32 -32.92 -41.19 -19.06
CA PRO A 32 -32.38 -39.85 -19.25
C PRO A 32 -31.89 -39.34 -17.89
N VAL A 33 -30.63 -38.90 -17.81
CA VAL A 33 -30.11 -38.23 -16.61
C VAL A 33 -30.96 -36.98 -16.43
N GLU A 34 -31.85 -36.97 -15.44
CA GLU A 34 -32.62 -35.77 -15.15
C GLU A 34 -31.66 -34.63 -14.81
N ASP A 35 -31.77 -33.53 -15.56
CA ASP A 35 -31.00 -32.31 -15.35
C ASP A 35 -31.55 -31.61 -14.08
N VAL A 36 -31.13 -32.12 -12.92
CA VAL A 36 -31.47 -31.59 -11.61
C VAL A 36 -30.40 -30.62 -11.12
N LEU A 37 -30.78 -29.73 -10.20
CA LEU A 37 -29.81 -28.87 -9.49
C LEU A 37 -28.75 -29.76 -8.84
N ALA A 38 -27.48 -29.47 -9.10
CA ALA A 38 -26.36 -30.22 -8.53
C ALA A 38 -25.10 -29.36 -8.43
N VAL A 39 -24.23 -29.70 -7.49
CA VAL A 39 -22.86 -29.19 -7.39
C VAL A 39 -21.92 -30.35 -7.71
N SER A 40 -21.19 -30.28 -8.82
CA SER A 40 -20.31 -31.35 -9.29
C SER A 40 -18.88 -31.22 -8.74
N SER A 41 -18.36 -29.99 -8.66
CA SER A 41 -16.99 -29.72 -8.23
C SER A 41 -16.82 -28.25 -7.84
N PHE A 42 -15.70 -27.94 -7.19
CA PHE A 42 -15.29 -26.57 -6.93
C PHE A 42 -13.77 -26.47 -6.88
N LEU A 43 -13.23 -25.32 -7.31
CA LEU A 43 -11.79 -25.05 -7.29
C LEU A 43 -11.52 -23.59 -6.86
N PRO A 44 -10.50 -23.36 -6.01
CA PRO A 44 -9.70 -24.35 -5.28
C PRO A 44 -10.54 -25.15 -4.27
N THR A 45 -10.07 -26.32 -3.84
CA THR A 45 -10.75 -27.15 -2.82
C THR A 45 -10.53 -26.68 -1.38
N SER A 46 -9.64 -25.69 -1.20
CA SER A 46 -9.30 -25.11 0.08
C SER A 46 -8.90 -23.65 -0.05
N GLY A 47 -9.09 -22.87 1.01
CA GLY A 47 -8.66 -21.47 1.05
C GLY A 47 -9.14 -20.74 2.30
N LEU A 48 -8.51 -19.60 2.60
CA LEU A 48 -8.97 -18.70 3.65
C LEU A 48 -10.19 -17.89 3.17
N ALA A 49 -10.86 -17.22 4.09
CA ALA A 49 -11.86 -16.21 3.73
C ALA A 49 -11.24 -15.14 2.79
N GLY A 50 -12.00 -14.70 1.79
CA GLY A 50 -11.52 -13.89 0.67
C GLY A 50 -11.07 -14.69 -0.57
N THR A 51 -10.84 -16.01 -0.45
CA THR A 51 -10.48 -16.84 -1.60
C THR A 51 -11.63 -16.88 -2.61
N LYS A 52 -11.33 -16.63 -3.89
CA LYS A 52 -12.28 -16.85 -4.98
C LYS A 52 -12.39 -18.33 -5.29
N VAL A 53 -13.61 -18.85 -5.31
CA VAL A 53 -13.94 -20.25 -5.60
C VAL A 53 -14.90 -20.30 -6.78
N VAL A 54 -14.57 -21.11 -7.77
CA VAL A 54 -15.47 -21.44 -8.88
C VAL A 54 -16.18 -22.73 -8.54
N ILE A 55 -17.51 -22.68 -8.44
CA ILE A 55 -18.38 -23.84 -8.20
C ILE A 55 -18.97 -24.27 -9.54
N THR A 56 -18.73 -25.52 -9.95
CA THR A 56 -19.28 -26.12 -11.16
C THR A 56 -20.48 -27.00 -10.81
N GLY A 57 -21.52 -26.97 -11.63
CA GLY A 57 -22.75 -27.72 -11.40
C GLY A 57 -23.75 -27.64 -12.55
N THR A 58 -25.03 -27.83 -12.23
CA THR A 58 -26.16 -27.80 -13.18
C THR A 58 -27.35 -27.06 -12.58
N LYS A 59 -28.19 -26.46 -13.44
CA LYS A 59 -29.42 -25.70 -13.08
C LYS A 59 -29.22 -24.56 -12.08
N PHE A 60 -28.05 -23.91 -12.08
CA PHE A 60 -27.91 -22.62 -11.42
C PHE A 60 -28.73 -21.55 -12.14
N ASP A 61 -29.12 -20.49 -11.43
CA ASP A 61 -29.77 -19.34 -12.07
C ASP A 61 -28.69 -18.45 -12.71
N ALA A 62 -28.94 -17.95 -13.93
CA ALA A 62 -28.02 -17.03 -14.60
C ALA A 62 -27.90 -15.67 -13.90
N THR A 63 -28.83 -15.34 -13.01
CA THR A 63 -28.84 -14.13 -12.19
C THR A 63 -28.14 -14.41 -10.85
N PRO A 64 -26.99 -13.77 -10.55
CA PRO A 64 -26.24 -14.04 -9.31
C PRO A 64 -27.08 -13.95 -8.04
N ALA A 65 -27.93 -12.92 -7.94
CA ALA A 65 -28.78 -12.68 -6.77
C ALA A 65 -29.83 -13.78 -6.50
N ASN A 66 -30.12 -14.64 -7.47
CA ASN A 66 -31.07 -15.74 -7.32
C ASN A 66 -30.42 -17.04 -6.79
N ASN A 67 -29.09 -17.05 -6.64
CA ASN A 67 -28.35 -18.19 -6.10
C ASN A 67 -27.90 -17.84 -4.68
N ALA A 68 -28.37 -18.57 -3.67
CA ALA A 68 -27.84 -18.43 -2.30
C ALA A 68 -26.78 -19.51 -2.06
N VAL A 69 -25.54 -19.11 -1.76
CA VAL A 69 -24.43 -20.02 -1.50
C VAL A 69 -24.00 -19.92 -0.05
N LEU A 70 -23.74 -21.06 0.60
CA LEU A 70 -23.15 -21.11 1.93
C LEU A 70 -21.89 -21.99 1.93
N PHE A 71 -20.83 -21.51 2.57
CA PHE A 71 -19.70 -22.34 2.98
C PHE A 71 -20.00 -22.91 4.36
N ASN A 72 -20.35 -24.20 4.41
CA ASN A 72 -20.96 -24.85 5.56
C ASN A 72 -22.25 -24.12 6.02
N THR A 73 -22.12 -23.20 6.97
CA THR A 73 -23.24 -22.40 7.53
C THR A 73 -23.14 -20.91 7.19
N THR A 74 -22.03 -20.45 6.61
CA THR A 74 -21.75 -19.03 6.43
C THR A 74 -22.13 -18.57 5.02
N PRO A 75 -23.02 -17.58 4.86
CA PRO A 75 -23.44 -17.10 3.53
C PRO A 75 -22.30 -16.45 2.76
N ALA A 76 -22.21 -16.76 1.47
CA ALA A 76 -21.24 -16.18 0.53
C ALA A 76 -21.93 -15.32 -0.51
N THR A 77 -21.23 -14.29 -0.98
CA THR A 77 -21.66 -13.46 -2.10
C THR A 77 -21.33 -14.17 -3.42
N VAL A 78 -22.32 -14.27 -4.30
CA VAL A 78 -22.15 -14.75 -5.68
C VAL A 78 -21.83 -13.55 -6.57
N THR A 79 -20.64 -13.54 -7.18
CA THR A 79 -20.14 -12.42 -7.99
C THR A 79 -20.42 -12.60 -9.47
N ALA A 80 -20.51 -13.85 -9.94
CA ALA A 80 -20.90 -14.19 -11.31
C ALA A 80 -21.66 -15.52 -11.35
N ALA A 81 -22.60 -15.66 -12.27
CA ALA A 81 -23.42 -16.85 -12.41
C ALA A 81 -23.71 -17.19 -13.87
N THR A 82 -23.70 -18.49 -14.16
CA THR A 82 -24.20 -19.12 -15.37
C THR A 82 -24.95 -20.38 -14.96
N PRO A 83 -25.76 -21.02 -15.82
CA PRO A 83 -26.46 -22.25 -15.47
C PRO A 83 -25.59 -23.41 -14.99
N THR A 84 -24.27 -23.37 -15.21
CA THR A 84 -23.32 -24.44 -14.86
C THR A 84 -22.13 -23.99 -14.01
N SER A 85 -22.02 -22.69 -13.68
CA SER A 85 -20.89 -22.15 -12.93
C SER A 85 -21.28 -20.95 -12.07
N LEU A 86 -20.81 -20.92 -10.83
CA LEU A 86 -20.86 -19.76 -9.94
C LEU A 86 -19.45 -19.34 -9.56
N GLU A 87 -19.15 -18.04 -9.61
CA GLU A 87 -17.98 -17.45 -8.93
C GLU A 87 -18.43 -16.90 -7.58
N VAL A 88 -17.78 -17.34 -6.51
CA VAL A 88 -18.07 -16.91 -5.15
C VAL A 88 -16.78 -16.58 -4.40
N THR A 89 -16.90 -15.76 -3.36
CA THR A 89 -15.80 -15.49 -2.42
C THR A 89 -16.06 -16.20 -1.10
N VAL A 90 -15.07 -16.92 -0.56
CA VAL A 90 -15.17 -17.56 0.76
C VAL A 90 -15.46 -16.46 1.81
N PRO A 91 -16.57 -16.53 2.56
CA PRO A 91 -16.96 -15.45 3.46
C PRO A 91 -16.15 -15.45 4.76
N THR A 92 -16.03 -14.27 5.38
CA THR A 92 -15.47 -14.14 6.74
C THR A 92 -16.23 -15.03 7.71
N GLY A 93 -15.51 -15.85 8.48
CA GLY A 93 -16.13 -16.80 9.43
C GLY A 93 -16.67 -18.08 8.78
N ALA A 94 -16.34 -18.37 7.51
CA ALA A 94 -16.53 -19.70 6.94
C ALA A 94 -15.83 -20.77 7.80
N THR A 95 -16.44 -21.95 7.89
CA THR A 95 -15.86 -23.13 8.54
C THR A 95 -15.74 -24.26 7.52
N THR A 96 -14.79 -25.18 7.73
CA THR A 96 -14.60 -26.35 6.87
C THR A 96 -15.89 -27.16 6.81
N GLY A 97 -16.36 -27.45 5.59
CA GLY A 97 -17.61 -28.18 5.37
C GLY A 97 -18.08 -28.11 3.91
N PRO A 98 -19.21 -28.77 3.60
CA PRO A 98 -19.76 -28.75 2.24
C PRO A 98 -20.23 -27.35 1.84
N ILE A 99 -20.13 -27.06 0.54
CA ILE A 99 -20.74 -25.86 -0.05
C ILE A 99 -22.21 -26.18 -0.34
N SER A 100 -23.13 -25.37 0.17
CA SER A 100 -24.56 -25.48 -0.13
C SER A 100 -24.96 -24.43 -1.15
N VAL A 101 -25.74 -24.81 -2.17
CA VAL A 101 -26.30 -23.90 -3.18
C VAL A 101 -27.81 -24.06 -3.19
N THR A 102 -28.52 -22.94 -3.03
CA THR A 102 -29.99 -22.88 -3.07
C THR A 102 -30.45 -22.05 -4.27
N VAL A 103 -31.30 -22.65 -5.12
CA VAL A 103 -31.88 -22.02 -6.30
C VAL A 103 -33.38 -22.32 -6.33
N GLY A 104 -34.23 -21.29 -6.43
CA GLY A 104 -35.68 -21.47 -6.50
C GLY A 104 -36.27 -22.28 -5.33
N GLY A 105 -35.69 -22.14 -4.13
CA GLY A 105 -36.11 -22.87 -2.92
C GLY A 105 -35.60 -24.32 -2.80
N LYS A 106 -34.87 -24.84 -3.80
CA LYS A 106 -34.21 -26.15 -3.73
C LYS A 106 -32.75 -25.99 -3.32
N THR A 107 -32.30 -26.79 -2.34
CA THR A 107 -30.92 -26.76 -1.83
C THR A 107 -30.19 -28.04 -2.17
N VAL A 108 -28.96 -27.92 -2.67
CA VAL A 108 -28.01 -29.03 -2.84
C VAL A 108 -26.70 -28.74 -2.14
N LYS A 109 -25.95 -29.80 -1.82
CA LYS A 109 -24.64 -29.72 -1.18
C LYS A 109 -23.59 -30.39 -2.05
N SER A 110 -22.38 -29.86 -2.03
CA SER A 110 -21.22 -30.55 -2.59
C SER A 110 -20.95 -31.87 -1.84
N THR A 111 -20.42 -32.86 -2.55
CA THR A 111 -20.03 -34.16 -1.96
C THR A 111 -18.75 -34.04 -1.14
N SER A 112 -17.76 -33.32 -1.65
CA SER A 112 -16.53 -32.99 -0.92
C SER A 112 -16.69 -31.70 -0.10
N PRO A 113 -16.09 -31.61 1.09
CA PRO A 113 -16.05 -30.36 1.84
C PRO A 113 -15.04 -29.40 1.20
N PHE A 114 -15.33 -28.11 1.27
CA PHE A 114 -14.31 -27.09 1.11
C PHE A 114 -13.52 -26.98 2.42
N THR A 115 -12.20 -27.08 2.34
CA THR A 115 -11.33 -26.91 3.51
C THR A 115 -11.04 -25.43 3.72
N VAL A 116 -11.66 -24.84 4.75
CA VAL A 116 -11.27 -23.49 5.16
C VAL A 116 -9.90 -23.60 5.81
N THR A 117 -8.88 -23.09 5.13
CA THR A 117 -7.56 -22.94 5.73
C THR A 117 -7.63 -21.71 6.62
N ILE A 118 -7.94 -21.93 7.90
CA ILE A 118 -7.66 -20.93 8.91
C ILE A 118 -6.13 -20.91 9.02
N PRO A 119 -5.46 -19.74 8.95
CA PRO A 119 -4.09 -19.65 9.43
C PRO A 119 -4.07 -20.32 10.80
N THR A 120 -3.10 -21.21 11.07
CA THR A 120 -2.88 -21.73 12.43
C THR A 120 -3.02 -20.56 13.39
N GLU A 121 -4.01 -20.60 14.29
CA GLU A 121 -4.29 -19.46 15.17
C GLU A 121 -2.99 -19.10 15.88
N ARG A 122 -2.47 -17.94 15.51
CA ARG A 122 -1.23 -17.43 16.08
C ARG A 122 -1.56 -16.95 17.49
N SER A 123 -0.83 -17.46 18.48
CA SER A 123 -0.99 -16.95 19.84
C SER A 123 -0.66 -15.46 19.88
N VAL A 124 -1.47 -14.68 20.60
CA VAL A 124 -1.24 -13.24 20.77
C VAL A 124 -0.25 -13.02 21.92
N VAL A 125 0.78 -12.23 21.66
CA VAL A 125 1.72 -11.70 22.65
C VAL A 125 1.42 -10.21 22.81
N GLU A 126 0.90 -9.81 23.98
CA GLU A 126 0.79 -8.40 24.31
C GLU A 126 2.17 -7.80 24.58
N VAL A 127 2.45 -6.64 24.00
CA VAL A 127 3.70 -5.91 24.17
C VAL A 127 3.40 -4.50 24.66
N THR A 128 4.06 -4.11 25.75
CA THR A 128 3.89 -2.82 26.42
C THR A 128 5.25 -2.29 26.87
N GLY A 129 5.37 -0.96 27.04
CA GLY A 129 6.52 -0.35 27.69
C GLY A 129 7.81 -0.42 26.86
N GLU A 130 8.82 -1.13 27.35
CA GLU A 130 10.20 -1.05 26.83
C GLU A 130 10.77 -2.44 26.49
N ILE A 131 11.37 -2.54 25.31
CA ILE A 131 12.21 -3.65 24.85
C ILE A 131 13.67 -3.24 25.09
N LYS A 132 14.23 -3.73 26.22
CA LYS A 132 15.55 -3.33 26.74
C LYS A 132 16.73 -4.20 26.30
N ALA A 133 16.44 -5.33 25.68
CA ALA A 133 17.42 -6.30 25.23
C ALA A 133 17.01 -6.84 23.88
N ASP A 134 17.99 -7.43 23.18
CA ASP A 134 17.75 -8.05 21.89
C ASP A 134 16.59 -9.04 21.96
N THR A 135 15.59 -8.81 21.12
CA THR A 135 14.32 -9.52 21.14
C THR A 135 13.98 -9.96 19.73
N LYS A 136 13.44 -11.17 19.60
CA LYS A 136 13.01 -11.73 18.32
C LYS A 136 11.50 -11.97 18.31
N TRP A 137 10.83 -11.44 17.30
CA TRP A 137 9.43 -11.68 17.00
C TRP A 137 9.30 -12.68 15.85
N THR A 138 8.46 -13.71 16.04
CA THR A 138 8.37 -14.87 15.16
C THR A 138 7.05 -14.92 14.39
N ALA A 139 7.03 -15.58 13.23
CA ALA A 139 5.87 -15.55 12.33
C ALA A 139 4.67 -16.40 12.80
N ASP A 140 4.88 -17.29 13.78
CA ASP A 140 3.85 -18.11 14.42
C ASP A 140 3.00 -17.35 15.46
N LYS A 141 3.29 -16.07 15.70
CA LYS A 141 2.63 -15.23 16.71
C LYS A 141 2.06 -13.95 16.12
N ILE A 142 1.14 -13.36 16.87
CA ILE A 142 0.68 -11.98 16.68
C ILE A 142 1.23 -11.15 17.82
N TYR A 143 1.87 -10.03 17.52
CA TYR A 143 2.35 -9.10 18.55
C TYR A 143 1.39 -7.92 18.64
N LEU A 144 0.71 -7.77 19.77
CA LEU A 144 -0.26 -6.70 20.02
C LEU A 144 0.39 -5.58 20.83
N LEU A 145 0.65 -4.44 20.20
CA LEU A 145 1.20 -3.25 20.84
C LEU A 145 0.09 -2.51 21.60
N LYS A 146 0.29 -2.28 22.90
CA LYS A 146 -0.65 -1.54 23.76
C LYS A 146 0.08 -0.36 24.41
N GLY A 147 -0.36 0.85 24.07
CA GLY A 147 0.39 2.07 24.35
C GLY A 147 1.69 2.16 23.56
N PHE A 148 2.57 3.09 23.94
CA PHE A 148 3.87 3.23 23.29
C PHE A 148 4.81 2.11 23.71
N VAL A 149 5.38 1.42 22.71
CA VAL A 149 6.38 0.37 22.86
C VAL A 149 7.71 0.87 22.33
N TYR A 150 8.71 0.97 23.21
CA TYR A 150 10.03 1.50 22.88
C TYR A 150 11.05 0.39 22.68
N VAL A 151 11.73 0.35 21.54
CA VAL A 151 13.00 -0.38 21.39
C VAL A 151 14.11 0.56 21.82
N THR A 152 14.66 0.32 23.02
CA THR A 152 15.54 1.29 23.67
C THR A 152 16.95 1.27 23.10
N THR A 153 17.72 2.32 23.35
CA THR A 153 19.15 2.41 22.99
C THR A 153 19.93 1.14 23.32
N GLY A 154 20.62 0.58 22.33
CA GLY A 154 21.43 -0.63 22.47
C GLY A 154 20.68 -1.95 22.29
N ALA A 155 19.33 -1.93 22.23
CA ALA A 155 18.53 -3.11 21.95
C ALA A 155 18.22 -3.26 20.45
N THR A 156 18.16 -4.50 19.97
CA THR A 156 17.74 -4.84 18.61
C THR A 156 16.44 -5.65 18.65
N LEU A 157 15.39 -5.14 18.01
CA LEU A 157 14.19 -5.91 17.71
C LEU A 157 14.32 -6.55 16.33
N THR A 158 14.34 -7.88 16.25
CA THR A 158 14.33 -8.63 14.99
C THR A 158 12.96 -9.24 14.74
N ILE A 159 12.39 -9.03 13.55
CA ILE A 159 11.06 -9.53 13.18
C ILE A 159 11.20 -10.49 11.99
N GLU A 160 10.67 -11.70 12.11
CA GLU A 160 10.67 -12.69 11.03
C GLU A 160 9.73 -12.32 9.87
N PRO A 161 10.04 -12.72 8.62
CA PRO A 161 9.12 -12.58 7.50
C PRO A 161 7.74 -13.20 7.78
N GLY A 162 6.67 -12.48 7.45
CA GLY A 162 5.28 -12.94 7.65
C GLY A 162 4.72 -12.76 9.06
N THR A 163 5.50 -12.17 9.99
CA THR A 163 4.99 -11.78 11.32
C THR A 163 3.90 -10.72 11.20
N LEU A 164 2.88 -10.87 12.04
CA LEU A 164 1.78 -9.92 12.17
C LEU A 164 1.94 -9.15 13.48
N ILE A 165 1.87 -7.83 13.37
CA ILE A 165 1.92 -6.89 14.48
C ILE A 165 0.63 -6.06 14.42
N LYS A 166 -0.06 -5.95 15.55
CA LYS A 166 -1.30 -5.18 15.66
C LYS A 166 -1.11 -4.02 16.63
N GLY A 167 -1.56 -2.83 16.26
CA GLY A 167 -1.66 -1.70 17.18
C GLY A 167 -3.04 -1.63 17.82
N ALA A 168 -3.09 -1.58 19.14
CA ALA A 168 -4.34 -1.40 19.87
C ALA A 168 -4.80 0.08 19.87
N SER A 169 -6.09 0.32 20.05
CA SER A 169 -6.63 1.67 20.21
C SER A 169 -6.22 2.29 21.56
N LYS A 170 -6.46 3.59 21.72
CA LYS A 170 -6.15 4.34 22.95
C LYS A 170 -6.78 3.76 24.22
N ASP A 171 -7.95 3.12 24.09
CA ASP A 171 -8.67 2.55 25.23
C ASP A 171 -7.93 1.34 25.83
N ALA A 172 -7.02 0.73 25.07
CA ALA A 172 -6.20 -0.38 25.50
C ALA A 172 -4.85 0.06 26.12
N ASP A 173 -4.61 1.37 26.29
CA ASP A 173 -3.41 1.92 26.88
C ASP A 173 -3.25 1.48 28.36
N PRO A 174 -2.21 0.70 28.71
CA PRO A 174 -2.01 0.25 30.08
C PRO A 174 -1.66 1.39 31.04
N THR A 175 -1.22 2.56 30.56
CA THR A 175 -0.91 3.72 31.41
C THR A 175 -2.07 4.69 31.56
N ALA A 176 -3.22 4.41 30.92
CA ALA A 176 -4.39 5.30 30.88
C ALA A 176 -4.05 6.74 30.45
N SER A 177 -3.02 6.90 29.62
CA SER A 177 -2.55 8.20 29.11
C SER A 177 -3.14 8.54 27.74
N GLY A 178 -4.07 7.71 27.24
CA GLY A 178 -4.75 7.91 25.97
C GLY A 178 -3.87 7.62 24.75
N LYS A 179 -2.84 6.76 24.91
CA LYS A 179 -1.90 6.43 23.84
C LYS A 179 -2.30 5.14 23.13
N GLY A 180 -2.54 5.22 21.82
CA GLY A 180 -2.68 4.03 20.99
C GLY A 180 -1.38 3.21 20.97
N GLY A 181 -1.46 1.97 20.51
CA GLY A 181 -0.29 1.15 20.21
C GLY A 181 0.63 1.89 19.25
N ALA A 182 1.93 1.98 19.51
CA ALA A 182 2.93 2.50 18.57
C ALA A 182 4.26 1.80 18.79
N LEU A 183 5.04 1.58 17.73
CA LEU A 183 6.41 1.04 17.84
C LEU A 183 7.41 2.19 17.62
N ILE A 184 8.19 2.51 18.65
CA ILE A 184 9.15 3.60 18.63
C ILE A 184 10.55 3.03 18.82
N VAL A 185 11.44 3.24 17.86
CA VAL A 185 12.84 2.82 17.93
C VAL A 185 13.67 4.04 18.30
N GLU A 186 14.23 4.04 19.52
CA GLU A 186 15.02 5.16 20.03
C GLU A 186 16.39 5.25 19.34
N ALA A 187 17.01 6.43 19.42
CA ALA A 187 18.35 6.66 18.87
C ALA A 187 19.38 5.65 19.42
N GLY A 188 19.89 4.78 18.54
CA GLY A 188 20.84 3.71 18.88
C GLY A 188 20.18 2.36 19.24
N GLY A 189 18.84 2.28 19.26
CA GLY A 189 18.10 1.03 19.11
C GLY A 189 18.00 0.64 17.63
N LYS A 190 17.62 -0.60 17.34
CA LYS A 190 17.50 -1.11 15.97
C LYS A 190 16.22 -1.91 15.74
N LEU A 191 15.61 -1.70 14.57
CA LEU A 191 14.55 -2.56 14.05
C LEU A 191 15.03 -3.33 12.82
N MET A 192 15.08 -4.65 12.93
CA MET A 192 15.43 -5.56 11.83
C MET A 192 14.16 -6.28 11.35
N ALA A 193 13.41 -5.62 10.47
CA ALA A 193 12.17 -6.10 9.86
C ALA A 193 12.37 -6.33 8.36
N ALA A 194 13.00 -7.44 8.01
CA ALA A 194 13.24 -7.84 6.62
C ALA A 194 12.25 -8.95 6.22
N GLY A 195 11.08 -8.55 5.75
CA GLY A 195 10.11 -9.44 5.09
C GLY A 195 10.57 -9.88 3.71
N THR A 196 9.70 -10.57 2.99
CA THR A 196 9.93 -10.99 1.60
C THR A 196 8.69 -10.71 0.77
N VAL A 197 8.82 -10.75 -0.56
CA VAL A 197 7.68 -10.57 -1.47
C VAL A 197 6.50 -11.50 -1.14
N ASP A 198 6.78 -12.76 -0.79
CA ASP A 198 5.77 -13.78 -0.46
C ASP A 198 5.31 -13.72 1.01
N LYS A 199 6.12 -13.12 1.89
CA LYS A 199 5.89 -13.06 3.34
C LYS A 199 6.24 -11.67 3.86
N PRO A 200 5.47 -10.64 3.50
CA PRO A 200 5.67 -9.30 4.03
C PRO A 200 5.41 -9.30 5.54
N ILE A 201 6.10 -8.41 6.26
CA ILE A 201 5.80 -8.13 7.67
C ILE A 201 4.67 -7.11 7.68
N VAL A 202 3.63 -7.35 8.49
CA VAL A 202 2.44 -6.51 8.51
C VAL A 202 2.25 -5.91 9.88
N PHE A 203 2.29 -4.58 9.96
CA PHE A 203 1.81 -3.77 11.06
C PHE A 203 0.42 -3.25 10.70
N THR A 204 -0.60 -3.51 11.51
CA THR A 204 -1.99 -3.15 11.16
C THR A 204 -2.85 -2.86 12.40
N SER A 205 -4.08 -2.41 12.19
CA SER A 205 -5.07 -2.17 13.24
C SER A 205 -5.46 -3.45 13.99
N ASN A 206 -5.71 -3.34 15.29
CA ASN A 206 -6.32 -4.42 16.08
C ASN A 206 -7.84 -4.57 15.84
N ALA A 207 -8.50 -3.63 15.16
CA ALA A 207 -9.92 -3.72 14.86
C ALA A 207 -10.24 -4.85 13.86
N ASP A 208 -11.47 -5.35 13.94
CA ASP A 208 -11.97 -6.39 13.04
C ASP A 208 -11.94 -5.91 11.57
N PRO A 209 -11.75 -6.84 10.61
CA PRO A 209 -11.96 -6.54 9.20
C PRO A 209 -13.33 -5.88 8.96
N GLY A 210 -13.34 -4.84 8.13
CA GLY A 210 -14.52 -4.02 7.84
C GLY A 210 -14.81 -2.92 8.87
N LYS A 211 -14.17 -2.94 10.04
CA LYS A 211 -14.35 -1.94 11.11
C LYS A 211 -13.12 -1.06 11.36
N ARG A 212 -12.05 -1.24 10.60
CA ARG A 212 -10.82 -0.45 10.72
C ARG A 212 -11.06 0.98 10.24
N THR A 213 -10.36 1.94 10.82
CA THR A 213 -10.38 3.34 10.39
C THR A 213 -8.96 3.92 10.35
N TYR A 214 -8.83 5.02 9.63
CA TYR A 214 -7.61 5.83 9.60
C TYR A 214 -7.20 6.20 11.03
N GLY A 215 -5.92 6.06 11.37
CA GLY A 215 -5.42 6.40 12.70
C GLY A 215 -5.89 5.46 13.82
N ASP A 216 -6.17 4.19 13.55
CA ASP A 216 -6.56 3.21 14.59
C ASP A 216 -5.46 3.02 15.65
N TRP A 217 -4.20 3.21 15.27
CA TRP A 217 -3.02 3.10 16.11
C TRP A 217 -1.91 4.06 15.64
N GLY A 218 -0.84 4.20 16.41
CA GLY A 218 0.15 5.26 16.23
C GLY A 218 1.28 4.99 15.24
N GLY A 219 1.28 3.89 14.48
CA GLY A 219 2.31 3.68 13.46
C GLY A 219 3.69 3.31 13.99
N VAL A 220 4.70 3.49 13.12
CA VAL A 220 6.09 3.12 13.39
C VAL A 220 6.97 4.37 13.34
N VAL A 221 7.81 4.54 14.37
CA VAL A 221 8.75 5.66 14.49
C VAL A 221 10.17 5.13 14.55
N LEU A 222 11.05 5.65 13.70
CA LEU A 222 12.50 5.45 13.81
C LEU A 222 13.17 6.76 14.18
N ILE A 223 13.99 6.71 15.23
CA ILE A 223 14.81 7.83 15.66
C ILE A 223 16.27 7.44 15.44
N GLY A 224 16.95 8.21 14.60
CA GLY A 224 18.37 8.06 14.29
C GLY A 224 19.20 9.21 14.82
N LYS A 225 20.45 9.27 14.35
CA LYS A 225 21.49 10.21 14.78
C LYS A 225 22.06 11.06 13.63
N ALA A 226 21.38 11.08 12.48
CA ALA A 226 21.82 11.78 11.30
C ALA A 226 21.54 13.30 11.36
N PRO A 227 22.16 14.11 10.48
CA PRO A 227 22.02 15.56 10.52
C PRO A 227 20.55 16.03 10.41
N ASN A 228 20.22 17.09 11.14
CA ASN A 228 18.97 17.85 11.01
C ASN A 228 19.24 19.34 11.27
N ASN A 229 18.25 20.20 11.01
CA ASN A 229 18.40 21.65 11.14
C ASN A 229 17.72 22.24 12.38
N ARG A 230 17.44 21.43 13.40
CA ARG A 230 16.72 21.84 14.62
C ARG A 230 17.66 22.02 15.81
N PRO A 231 17.30 22.86 16.79
CA PRO A 231 17.96 22.85 18.09
C PRO A 231 17.89 21.47 18.74
N ALA A 232 18.98 21.02 19.37
CA ALA A 232 19.05 19.69 20.00
C ALA A 232 18.00 19.44 21.10
N SER A 233 17.43 20.51 21.66
CA SER A 233 16.35 20.48 22.66
C SER A 233 14.94 20.36 22.06
N THR A 234 14.82 20.25 20.74
CA THR A 234 13.51 20.12 20.07
C THR A 234 12.89 18.78 20.44
N ALA A 235 11.72 18.83 21.07
CA ALA A 235 10.95 17.65 21.42
C ALA A 235 10.44 16.95 20.15
N PHE A 236 10.31 15.63 20.22
CA PHE A 236 9.56 14.89 19.22
C PHE A 236 8.08 15.22 19.32
N GLU A 237 7.40 15.16 18.19
CA GLU A 237 5.95 15.35 18.14
C GLU A 237 5.24 14.07 18.63
N GLY A 238 3.92 14.15 18.77
CA GLY A 238 3.13 12.99 19.19
C GLY A 238 3.45 12.46 20.59
N GLY A 239 3.89 13.32 21.52
CA GLY A 239 4.10 12.93 22.93
C GLY A 239 5.12 11.80 23.14
N ILE A 240 5.99 11.58 22.15
CA ILE A 240 7.15 10.69 22.22
C ILE A 240 8.16 11.29 23.18
N ARG A 241 8.76 10.46 24.03
CA ARG A 241 9.75 10.96 24.99
C ARG A 241 11.08 11.31 24.31
N GLY A 242 11.74 12.33 24.82
CA GLY A 242 13.08 12.72 24.38
C GLY A 242 13.07 13.90 23.42
N THR A 243 14.24 14.16 22.83
CA THR A 243 14.49 15.24 21.87
C THR A 243 15.37 14.74 20.74
N ILE A 244 15.41 15.46 19.62
CA ILE A 244 16.15 15.08 18.40
C ILE A 244 17.68 14.95 18.61
N GLY A 245 18.20 15.43 19.75
CA GLY A 245 19.60 15.30 20.11
C GLY A 245 20.53 16.23 19.31
N ALA A 246 21.82 16.19 19.65
CA ALA A 246 22.87 16.99 18.98
C ALA A 246 23.73 16.16 18.03
N ASP A 247 23.33 14.91 17.77
CA ASP A 247 24.10 13.98 16.93
C ASP A 247 24.11 14.43 15.46
N ASN A 248 25.16 14.06 14.73
CA ASN A 248 25.39 14.49 13.35
C ASN A 248 26.09 13.40 12.52
N ILE A 249 25.59 12.17 12.59
CA ILE A 249 26.18 10.96 12.01
C ILE A 249 25.38 10.57 10.75
N ALA A 250 25.78 11.08 9.58
CA ALA A 250 25.06 10.83 8.33
C ALA A 250 24.93 9.33 7.99
N ALA A 251 25.87 8.49 8.39
CA ALA A 251 25.82 7.05 8.16
C ALA A 251 25.20 6.25 9.33
N ASP A 252 24.48 6.91 10.25
CA ASP A 252 23.77 6.22 11.33
C ASP A 252 22.83 5.14 10.79
N ASN A 253 22.58 4.11 11.61
CA ASN A 253 21.86 2.91 11.19
C ASN A 253 20.83 2.50 12.26
N SER A 254 19.57 2.76 11.97
CA SER A 254 18.39 2.40 12.76
C SER A 254 17.83 1.01 12.42
N GLY A 255 18.45 0.30 11.46
CA GLY A 255 18.12 -1.08 11.09
C GLY A 255 17.67 -1.26 9.64
N THR A 256 16.67 -2.12 9.43
CA THR A 256 16.16 -2.53 8.12
C THR A 256 14.64 -2.67 8.14
N LEU A 257 13.95 -2.03 7.19
CA LEU A 257 12.57 -2.29 6.84
C LEU A 257 12.53 -2.74 5.38
N GLN A 258 12.19 -4.00 5.14
CA GLN A 258 12.06 -4.55 3.80
C GLN A 258 10.78 -5.36 3.62
N TYR A 259 10.01 -5.13 2.56
CA TYR A 259 8.70 -5.76 2.34
C TYR A 259 7.81 -5.65 3.59
N VAL A 260 7.59 -4.42 4.03
CA VAL A 260 6.79 -4.09 5.22
C VAL A 260 5.51 -3.38 4.81
N ARG A 261 4.39 -3.77 5.40
CA ARG A 261 3.12 -3.01 5.32
C ARG A 261 2.83 -2.39 6.68
N ILE A 262 2.51 -1.10 6.67
CA ILE A 262 2.07 -0.34 7.83
C ILE A 262 0.68 0.20 7.49
N GLU A 263 -0.34 -0.34 8.14
CA GLU A 263 -1.74 -0.10 7.78
C GLU A 263 -2.47 0.52 8.96
N PHE A 264 -3.28 1.54 8.70
CA PHE A 264 -4.11 2.22 9.71
C PHE A 264 -3.31 2.88 10.86
N GLY A 265 -2.05 3.23 10.61
CA GLY A 265 -1.24 4.08 11.51
C GLY A 265 -1.75 5.52 11.53
N GLY A 266 -1.01 6.48 12.10
CA GLY A 266 -1.44 7.88 12.00
C GLY A 266 -2.35 8.39 13.13
N ILE A 267 -2.29 7.85 14.36
CA ILE A 267 -3.28 8.22 15.39
C ILE A 267 -3.07 9.65 15.91
N ALA A 268 -4.15 10.42 15.97
CA ALA A 268 -4.11 11.68 16.68
C ALA A 268 -4.02 11.46 18.19
N LEU A 269 -3.11 12.10 18.91
CA LEU A 269 -2.86 11.82 20.33
C LEU A 269 -3.49 12.83 21.27
N SER A 270 -3.93 13.97 20.76
CA SER A 270 -4.80 14.88 21.50
C SER A 270 -5.85 15.48 20.56
N ALA A 271 -6.74 16.32 21.10
CA ALA A 271 -7.67 17.10 20.28
C ALA A 271 -7.03 18.41 19.78
N THR A 272 -5.78 18.68 20.16
CA THR A 272 -5.01 19.81 19.63
C THR A 272 -4.48 19.40 18.25
N PRO A 273 -4.65 20.24 17.21
CA PRO A 273 -4.03 20.00 15.91
C PRO A 273 -2.51 19.83 16.03
N ASN A 274 -1.91 19.02 15.15
CA ASN A 274 -0.46 18.79 15.06
C ASN A 274 0.10 18.10 16.31
N SER A 275 -0.66 17.16 16.84
CA SER A 275 -0.34 16.31 17.98
C SER A 275 -0.52 14.84 17.62
N GLU A 276 0.04 14.41 16.50
CA GLU A 276 -0.16 13.10 15.90
C GLU A 276 1.17 12.33 15.75
N ILE A 277 1.10 11.03 15.48
CA ILE A 277 2.21 10.23 14.96
C ILE A 277 1.74 9.65 13.64
N ASN A 278 2.59 9.64 12.61
CA ASN A 278 2.28 9.27 11.23
C ASN A 278 2.20 7.76 11.00
N GLY A 279 2.06 7.37 9.74
CA GLY A 279 2.22 5.97 9.34
C GLY A 279 3.64 5.48 9.59
N LEU A 280 4.61 6.10 8.90
CA LEU A 280 6.05 5.91 9.15
C LEU A 280 6.72 7.27 9.41
N THR A 281 7.10 7.51 10.67
CA THR A 281 7.80 8.72 11.10
C THR A 281 9.30 8.47 11.21
N LEU A 282 10.11 9.37 10.64
CA LEU A 282 11.56 9.21 10.52
C LEU A 282 12.29 10.44 11.07
N TYR A 283 12.71 10.38 12.33
CA TYR A 283 13.53 11.44 12.94
C TYR A 283 15.01 11.17 12.72
N SER A 284 15.71 12.05 11.98
CA SER A 284 17.18 11.99 11.84
C SER A 284 17.71 10.61 11.45
N VAL A 285 17.00 9.86 10.61
CA VAL A 285 17.40 8.50 10.22
C VAL A 285 18.57 8.56 9.23
N GLY A 286 19.63 7.81 9.51
CA GLY A 286 20.86 7.84 8.73
C GLY A 286 20.86 6.93 7.49
N SER A 287 21.75 7.27 6.55
CA SER A 287 21.97 6.54 5.30
C SER A 287 22.51 5.11 5.46
N GLY A 288 22.92 4.72 6.68
CA GLY A 288 23.25 3.33 7.01
C GLY A 288 22.00 2.44 7.19
N THR A 289 20.82 3.04 7.36
CA THR A 289 19.53 2.34 7.48
C THR A 289 19.04 1.90 6.09
N THR A 290 18.47 0.69 6.00
CA THR A 290 17.85 0.20 4.76
C THR A 290 16.33 0.30 4.87
N ILE A 291 15.69 1.04 3.97
CA ILE A 291 14.22 1.05 3.84
C ILE A 291 13.86 0.85 2.37
N ASP A 292 13.24 -0.29 2.05
CA ASP A 292 13.05 -0.78 0.69
C ASP A 292 11.75 -1.60 0.60
N HIS A 293 10.83 -1.32 -0.32
CA HIS A 293 9.52 -1.98 -0.37
C HIS A 293 8.71 -1.81 0.93
N VAL A 294 8.28 -0.57 1.19
CA VAL A 294 7.38 -0.27 2.31
C VAL A 294 6.07 0.25 1.75
N GLN A 295 4.96 -0.27 2.26
CA GLN A 295 3.63 0.26 2.01
C GLN A 295 3.10 0.87 3.29
N VAL A 296 2.65 2.13 3.22
CA VAL A 296 1.84 2.77 4.24
C VAL A 296 0.43 2.95 3.68
N SER A 297 -0.59 2.55 4.44
CA SER A 297 -1.97 2.69 4.00
C SER A 297 -2.92 3.12 5.10
N TYR A 298 -3.96 3.88 4.76
CA TYR A 298 -4.96 4.39 5.72
C TYR A 298 -4.31 5.10 6.91
N SER A 299 -3.20 5.81 6.69
CA SER A 299 -2.62 6.63 7.75
C SER A 299 -3.62 7.72 8.12
N GLY A 300 -3.89 7.90 9.42
CA GLY A 300 -4.74 8.98 9.94
C GLY A 300 -4.11 10.36 9.90
N ASP A 301 -2.85 10.42 9.47
CA ASP A 301 -2.05 11.62 9.25
C ASP A 301 -1.20 11.38 8.00
N ASP A 302 0.04 11.85 7.95
CA ASP A 302 0.94 11.59 6.84
C ASP A 302 1.24 10.10 6.67
N SER A 303 1.44 9.67 5.42
CA SER A 303 1.90 8.31 5.14
C SER A 303 3.38 8.16 5.51
N TYR A 304 4.22 9.07 5.04
CA TYR A 304 5.64 9.12 5.35
C TYR A 304 6.03 10.54 5.73
N GLU A 305 6.68 10.69 6.88
CA GLU A 305 7.21 11.98 7.31
C GLU A 305 8.67 11.88 7.72
N TRP A 306 9.52 12.70 7.10
CA TRP A 306 10.94 12.80 7.40
C TRP A 306 11.24 14.09 8.15
N PHE A 307 11.66 13.95 9.40
CA PHE A 307 12.19 15.02 10.21
C PHE A 307 13.72 14.98 10.23
N GLY A 308 14.34 15.60 9.22
CA GLY A 308 15.78 15.56 9.05
C GLY A 308 16.29 14.19 8.59
N GLY A 309 17.60 14.00 8.62
CA GLY A 309 18.26 12.74 8.27
C GLY A 309 18.73 12.64 6.82
N THR A 310 19.23 11.45 6.48
CA THR A 310 19.95 11.16 5.22
C THR A 310 19.61 9.79 4.65
N VAL A 311 18.62 9.09 5.21
CA VAL A 311 18.21 7.76 4.75
C VAL A 311 17.83 7.77 3.28
N ASN A 312 18.31 6.77 2.53
CA ASN A 312 17.92 6.57 1.15
C ASN A 312 16.91 5.43 1.07
N MET A 313 15.93 5.53 0.17
CA MET A 313 14.79 4.60 0.15
C MET A 313 14.36 4.23 -1.26
N LYS A 314 13.87 3.00 -1.47
CA LYS A 314 13.26 2.60 -2.74
C LYS A 314 11.93 1.87 -2.55
N TYR A 315 11.06 1.96 -3.55
CA TYR A 315 9.79 1.23 -3.63
C TYR A 315 8.83 1.56 -2.48
N LEU A 316 8.24 2.75 -2.54
CA LEU A 316 7.37 3.29 -1.50
C LEU A 316 5.93 3.35 -2.00
N VAL A 317 4.99 2.89 -1.19
CA VAL A 317 3.56 2.92 -1.52
C VAL A 317 2.82 3.69 -0.44
N ALA A 318 2.30 4.87 -0.78
CA ALA A 318 1.29 5.55 0.01
C ALA A 318 -0.09 5.18 -0.55
N TYR A 319 -0.99 4.70 0.29
CA TYR A 319 -2.29 4.21 -0.18
C TYR A 319 -3.41 4.66 0.73
N ARG A 320 -4.20 5.62 0.24
CA ARG A 320 -5.25 6.29 1.02
C ARG A 320 -4.69 6.85 2.34
N GLY A 321 -3.68 7.71 2.27
CA GLY A 321 -3.33 8.55 3.42
C GLY A 321 -4.47 9.54 3.70
N TYR A 322 -4.62 9.97 4.95
CA TYR A 322 -5.60 11.00 5.31
C TYR A 322 -5.04 12.39 5.03
N ASP A 323 -3.82 12.68 5.50
CA ASP A 323 -3.12 13.94 5.22
C ASP A 323 -2.09 13.84 4.08
N ASP A 324 -0.81 14.14 4.24
CA ASP A 324 0.13 14.16 3.11
C ASP A 324 0.70 12.75 2.79
N ASP A 325 1.07 12.50 1.53
CA ASP A 325 1.69 11.20 1.19
C ASP A 325 3.17 11.16 1.56
N PHE A 326 3.90 12.23 1.25
CA PHE A 326 5.34 12.37 1.47
C PHE A 326 5.66 13.77 2.00
N ASP A 327 5.76 13.91 3.32
CA ASP A 327 6.16 15.16 3.97
C ASP A 327 7.65 15.13 4.38
N THR A 328 8.37 16.19 4.04
CA THR A 328 9.79 16.33 4.32
C THR A 328 10.07 17.64 5.01
N ASP A 329 10.78 17.52 6.13
CA ASP A 329 11.03 18.64 6.99
C ASP A 329 12.42 18.57 7.63
N TRP A 330 12.77 19.62 8.36
CA TRP A 330 13.89 19.68 9.31
C TRP A 330 15.27 19.33 8.74
N GLY A 331 15.50 19.59 7.45
CA GLY A 331 16.80 19.39 6.82
C GLY A 331 17.03 17.99 6.26
N PHE A 332 15.98 17.24 5.93
CA PHE A 332 16.12 15.93 5.30
C PHE A 332 16.84 16.03 3.95
N THR A 333 17.83 15.17 3.70
CA THR A 333 18.70 15.21 2.51
C THR A 333 18.88 13.83 1.84
N GLY A 334 17.97 12.90 2.12
CA GLY A 334 18.00 11.56 1.53
C GLY A 334 17.62 11.51 0.05
N LYS A 335 17.85 10.34 -0.57
CA LYS A 335 17.52 10.05 -1.98
C LYS A 335 16.49 8.94 -2.05
N LEU A 336 15.45 9.12 -2.86
CA LEU A 336 14.31 8.22 -2.93
C LEU A 336 13.98 7.88 -4.38
N GLN A 337 13.73 6.60 -4.68
CA GLN A 337 13.37 6.17 -6.03
C GLN A 337 12.24 5.14 -6.06
N TYR A 338 11.32 5.29 -7.01
CA TYR A 338 10.11 4.46 -7.16
C TYR A 338 9.14 4.65 -6.00
N GLY A 339 8.20 5.57 -6.18
CA GLY A 339 7.12 5.74 -5.21
C GLY A 339 5.76 5.92 -5.89
N VAL A 340 4.73 5.28 -5.35
CA VAL A 340 3.35 5.46 -5.83
C VAL A 340 2.48 5.95 -4.69
N SER A 341 1.61 6.92 -4.98
CA SER A 341 0.47 7.26 -4.14
C SER A 341 -0.82 7.01 -4.91
N LEU A 342 -1.77 6.33 -4.27
CA LEU A 342 -3.17 6.29 -4.70
C LEU A 342 -4.06 6.73 -3.54
N ARG A 343 -4.66 7.91 -3.70
CA ARG A 343 -5.53 8.51 -2.68
C ARG A 343 -6.98 8.07 -2.85
N ASP A 344 -7.74 8.21 -1.77
CA ASP A 344 -9.19 8.20 -1.86
C ASP A 344 -9.72 9.61 -2.13
N PRO A 345 -10.42 9.86 -3.24
CA PRO A 345 -11.00 11.17 -3.49
C PRO A 345 -11.89 11.69 -2.38
N GLN A 346 -12.54 10.82 -1.61
CA GLN A 346 -13.61 11.19 -0.68
C GLN A 346 -13.13 11.55 0.74
N PHE A 347 -11.83 11.38 1.00
CA PHE A 347 -11.20 11.58 2.31
C PHE A 347 -10.00 12.51 2.14
N ALA A 348 -9.96 13.58 2.92
CA ALA A 348 -8.85 14.53 2.98
C ALA A 348 -8.82 15.17 4.37
N ASP A 349 -7.63 15.52 4.85
CA ASP A 349 -7.48 16.20 6.13
C ASP A 349 -7.97 17.65 6.09
N GLN A 350 -8.32 18.16 7.28
CA GLN A 350 -8.73 19.54 7.53
C GLN A 350 -7.64 20.59 7.22
N SER A 351 -6.36 20.21 7.28
CA SER A 351 -5.17 21.01 6.93
C SER A 351 -5.06 21.30 5.43
N ALA A 352 -5.81 20.54 4.63
CA ALA A 352 -5.78 20.43 3.18
C ALA A 352 -4.60 19.61 2.62
N SER A 353 -4.92 18.39 2.21
CA SER A 353 -3.93 17.36 1.89
C SER A 353 -3.27 17.49 0.51
N ASN A 354 -2.02 17.05 0.48
CA ASN A 354 -1.09 17.11 -0.63
C ASN A 354 -0.50 15.74 -0.97
N GLY A 355 0.07 15.64 -2.17
CA GLY A 355 0.94 14.50 -2.50
C GLY A 355 2.29 14.64 -1.80
N PHE A 356 2.95 15.76 -2.05
CA PHE A 356 4.19 16.14 -1.40
C PHE A 356 4.00 17.45 -0.65
N GLU A 357 4.46 17.47 0.60
CA GLU A 357 4.76 18.69 1.34
C GLU A 357 6.27 18.73 1.62
N SER A 358 6.86 19.91 1.48
CA SER A 358 8.27 20.08 1.79
C SER A 358 8.52 21.45 2.38
N ASP A 359 8.92 21.41 3.64
CA ASP A 359 9.25 22.53 4.48
C ASP A 359 10.73 22.49 4.87
N ASN A 360 11.36 23.65 5.04
CA ASN A 360 12.66 23.71 5.72
C ASN A 360 12.56 24.34 7.11
N TYR A 361 11.51 25.11 7.37
CA TYR A 361 11.30 25.88 8.59
C TYR A 361 9.86 25.76 9.07
N ASN A 362 9.63 26.02 10.36
CA ASN A 362 8.31 26.38 10.84
C ASN A 362 7.89 27.75 10.24
N PRO A 363 6.59 28.12 10.23
CA PRO A 363 6.14 29.41 9.71
C PRO A 363 6.89 30.62 10.32
N GLY A 364 7.44 31.52 9.48
CA GLY A 364 8.05 32.79 9.92
C GLY A 364 9.49 33.09 9.45
N GLU A 365 9.78 33.00 8.15
CA GLU A 365 11.10 33.33 7.55
C GLU A 365 11.55 34.79 7.80
N PRO A 366 12.88 35.11 7.87
CA PRO A 366 14.05 34.26 7.62
C PRO A 366 14.59 33.53 8.87
N ALA A 367 15.52 32.59 8.64
CA ALA A 367 16.22 31.81 9.67
C ALA A 367 16.95 32.69 10.70
N THR A 368 16.42 32.72 11.92
CA THR A 368 17.11 33.27 13.09
C THR A 368 17.36 32.21 14.18
N GLY A 369 17.10 30.93 13.85
CA GLY A 369 17.25 29.78 14.74
C GLY A 369 18.62 29.07 14.67
N ALA A 370 18.78 28.01 15.47
CA ALA A 370 20.00 27.19 15.49
C ALA A 370 20.37 26.66 14.09
N ASN A 371 21.67 26.58 13.80
CA ASN A 371 22.25 26.21 12.50
C ASN A 371 21.81 27.07 11.29
N ALA A 372 21.11 28.19 11.51
CA ALA A 372 20.54 29.04 10.45
C ALA A 372 19.65 28.25 9.46
N GLY A 373 19.04 27.15 9.91
CA GLY A 373 18.25 26.27 9.05
C GLY A 373 19.03 25.36 8.13
N LEU A 374 20.31 25.13 8.42
CA LEU A 374 21.14 24.20 7.67
C LEU A 374 21.26 22.85 8.41
N PRO A 375 21.33 21.73 7.68
CA PRO A 375 21.15 21.63 6.22
C PRO A 375 19.74 22.04 5.77
N LEU A 376 19.61 22.54 4.53
CA LEU A 376 18.28 22.75 3.95
C LEU A 376 17.62 21.39 3.71
N THR A 377 16.29 21.30 3.87
CA THR A 377 15.47 20.18 3.40
C THR A 377 15.65 20.12 1.89
N ALA A 378 16.45 19.17 1.45
CA ALA A 378 16.88 19.02 0.06
C ALA A 378 16.91 17.55 -0.37
N PRO A 379 15.82 16.78 -0.14
CA PRO A 379 15.76 15.42 -0.62
C PRO A 379 15.68 15.37 -2.15
N ILE A 380 16.08 14.24 -2.72
CA ILE A 380 15.97 13.99 -4.16
C ILE A 380 15.05 12.79 -4.38
N PHE A 381 13.86 13.06 -4.89
CA PHE A 381 12.88 12.06 -5.31
C PHE A 381 12.98 11.82 -6.81
N ALA A 382 13.00 10.55 -7.24
CA ALA A 382 12.98 10.19 -8.66
C ALA A 382 11.98 9.07 -8.95
N ASN A 383 11.28 9.14 -10.09
CA ASN A 383 10.32 8.11 -10.50
C ASN A 383 9.15 7.94 -9.51
N PHE A 384 8.43 9.03 -9.23
CA PHE A 384 7.22 8.98 -8.40
C PHE A 384 5.95 9.14 -9.25
N SER A 385 4.87 8.48 -8.85
CA SER A 385 3.54 8.65 -9.45
C SER A 385 2.51 8.89 -8.35
N ASN A 386 1.81 10.02 -8.35
CA ASN A 386 0.75 10.31 -7.38
C ASN A 386 -0.58 10.48 -8.10
N PHE A 387 -1.59 9.77 -7.60
CA PHE A 387 -2.93 9.70 -8.17
C PHE A 387 -3.96 10.03 -7.09
N VAL A 388 -4.75 11.10 -7.27
CA VAL A 388 -5.96 11.28 -6.45
C VAL A 388 -7.12 10.52 -7.05
N THR A 389 -7.43 10.77 -8.32
CA THR A 389 -8.38 9.98 -9.12
C THR A 389 -8.07 10.10 -10.61
N GLY A 390 -8.82 9.37 -11.45
CA GLY A 390 -8.88 9.59 -12.90
C GLY A 390 -9.54 10.91 -13.35
N GLY A 391 -10.18 11.65 -12.45
CA GLY A 391 -10.90 12.93 -12.64
C GLY A 391 -10.62 13.97 -11.55
N THR A 392 -11.32 15.10 -11.59
CA THR A 392 -11.25 16.12 -10.52
C THR A 392 -11.84 15.56 -9.21
N PRO A 393 -11.18 15.72 -8.06
CA PRO A 393 -11.73 15.31 -6.77
C PRO A 393 -13.07 16.03 -6.53
N PRO A 394 -14.04 15.38 -5.89
CA PRO A 394 -15.34 15.99 -5.63
C PRO A 394 -15.20 17.24 -4.73
N ALA A 395 -16.00 18.27 -5.00
CA ALA A 395 -15.97 19.52 -4.24
C ALA A 395 -16.50 19.38 -2.80
N THR A 396 -17.23 18.30 -2.50
CA THR A 396 -17.76 17.97 -1.17
C THR A 396 -17.29 16.59 -0.77
N GLN A 397 -16.47 16.51 0.28
CA GLN A 397 -15.90 15.26 0.76
C GLN A 397 -16.81 14.53 1.75
N GLN A 398 -16.71 13.20 1.77
CA GLN A 398 -17.54 12.34 2.63
C GLN A 398 -17.07 12.38 4.08
N SER A 399 -15.76 12.49 4.30
CA SER A 399 -15.14 12.57 5.62
C SER A 399 -13.89 13.45 5.55
N GLY A 400 -13.64 14.18 6.63
CA GLY A 400 -12.73 15.32 6.63
C GLY A 400 -13.48 16.64 6.46
N THR A 401 -13.09 17.67 7.22
CA THR A 401 -13.59 19.03 7.04
C THR A 401 -12.77 19.82 6.00
N GLY A 402 -11.72 19.21 5.45
CA GLY A 402 -10.84 19.84 4.46
C GLY A 402 -10.96 19.27 3.05
N VAL A 403 -9.93 19.54 2.24
CA VAL A 403 -9.94 19.35 0.78
C VAL A 403 -8.55 18.94 0.29
N TYR A 404 -8.49 18.28 -0.86
CA TYR A 404 -7.21 18.18 -1.57
C TYR A 404 -6.74 19.57 -1.99
N GLN A 405 -5.45 19.85 -1.82
CA GLN A 405 -4.82 21.11 -2.23
C GLN A 405 -3.92 20.88 -3.45
N SER A 406 -2.74 20.29 -3.27
CA SER A 406 -1.72 20.27 -4.31
C SER A 406 -1.00 18.94 -4.45
N ALA A 407 -0.53 18.62 -5.65
CA ALA A 407 0.34 17.45 -5.81
C ALA A 407 1.72 17.70 -5.17
N MET A 408 2.18 18.96 -5.19
CA MET A 408 3.42 19.40 -4.58
C MET A 408 3.23 20.78 -3.94
N HIS A 409 3.18 20.85 -2.60
CA HIS A 409 3.29 22.11 -1.84
C HIS A 409 4.74 22.29 -1.40
N LEU A 410 5.47 23.15 -2.10
CA LEU A 410 6.89 23.37 -1.87
C LEU A 410 7.10 24.74 -1.26
N ARG A 411 7.51 24.79 0.01
CA ARG A 411 7.47 26.05 0.76
C ARG A 411 8.59 26.18 1.79
N ARG A 412 8.57 27.32 2.50
CA ARG A 412 9.43 27.65 3.65
C ARG A 412 10.91 27.33 3.43
N ASN A 413 11.47 27.77 2.29
CA ASN A 413 12.87 27.64 1.90
C ASN A 413 13.36 26.20 1.63
N THR A 414 12.47 25.29 1.25
CA THR A 414 12.88 23.97 0.75
C THR A 414 13.81 24.07 -0.47
N SER A 415 14.72 23.11 -0.60
CA SER A 415 15.60 22.83 -1.75
C SER A 415 15.37 21.42 -2.30
N ILE A 416 14.17 20.87 -2.09
CA ILE A 416 13.73 19.58 -2.64
C ILE A 416 13.97 19.47 -4.15
N SER A 417 14.19 18.24 -4.61
CA SER A 417 14.29 17.92 -6.03
C SER A 417 13.39 16.75 -6.37
N ILE A 418 12.60 16.89 -7.43
CA ILE A 418 11.68 15.86 -7.90
C ILE A 418 11.94 15.65 -9.39
N LEU A 419 12.32 14.43 -9.74
CA LEU A 419 12.81 14.06 -11.06
C LEU A 419 11.94 12.95 -11.67
N ASN A 420 11.64 13.03 -12.96
CA ASN A 420 11.01 11.95 -13.71
C ASN A 420 9.71 11.43 -13.08
N SER A 421 8.82 12.32 -12.64
CA SER A 421 7.63 11.97 -11.87
C SER A 421 6.33 12.35 -12.57
N LEU A 422 5.22 11.73 -12.15
CA LEU A 422 3.88 11.92 -12.69
C LEU A 422 2.92 12.31 -11.56
N PHE A 423 2.14 13.35 -11.76
CA PHE A 423 1.12 13.79 -10.80
C PHE A 423 -0.22 13.95 -11.50
N VAL A 424 -1.25 13.27 -10.99
CA VAL A 424 -2.54 13.15 -11.67
C VAL A 424 -3.69 13.54 -10.75
N GLY A 425 -4.52 14.47 -11.22
CA GLY A 425 -5.85 14.70 -10.65
C GLY A 425 -5.89 15.57 -9.39
N TYR A 426 -4.81 16.27 -9.03
CA TYR A 426 -4.84 17.24 -7.92
C TYR A 426 -5.42 18.59 -8.37
N PRO A 427 -6.10 19.36 -7.48
CA PRO A 427 -6.56 20.70 -7.80
C PRO A 427 -5.42 21.61 -8.24
N GLU A 428 -4.30 21.64 -7.51
CA GLU A 428 -3.06 22.28 -7.90
C GLU A 428 -2.01 21.22 -8.27
N GLY A 429 -1.31 21.37 -9.39
CA GLY A 429 -0.19 20.47 -9.74
C GLY A 429 1.05 20.80 -8.91
N LEU A 430 1.67 21.93 -9.22
CA LEU A 430 2.71 22.56 -8.40
C LEU A 430 2.15 23.78 -7.69
N ARG A 431 2.31 23.83 -6.37
CA ARG A 431 2.18 25.03 -5.55
C ARG A 431 3.56 25.45 -5.06
N LEU A 432 4.16 26.42 -5.75
CA LEU A 432 5.47 26.98 -5.39
C LEU A 432 5.25 28.19 -4.48
N ASP A 433 5.51 28.00 -3.19
CA ASP A 433 5.17 28.94 -2.13
C ASP A 433 6.44 29.44 -1.41
N GLY A 434 6.47 30.73 -1.07
CA GLY A 434 7.54 31.30 -0.28
C GLY A 434 7.91 32.71 -0.69
N THR A 435 9.12 33.10 -0.29
CA THR A 435 9.68 34.44 -0.50
C THR A 435 10.63 34.48 -1.69
N ALA A 436 10.93 35.69 -2.18
CA ALA A 436 11.92 35.89 -3.24
C ALA A 436 13.34 35.44 -2.83
N THR A 437 13.65 35.44 -1.53
CA THR A 437 14.97 35.08 -0.97
C THR A 437 15.05 33.65 -0.42
N GLY A 438 13.91 32.96 -0.26
CA GLY A 438 13.79 31.58 0.20
C GLY A 438 13.56 30.59 -0.95
N THR A 439 12.41 29.91 -0.96
CA THR A 439 12.06 28.87 -1.95
C THR A 439 12.29 29.32 -3.40
N TYR A 440 11.94 30.55 -3.75
CA TYR A 440 12.11 31.05 -5.12
C TYR A 440 13.58 31.25 -5.50
N LYS A 441 14.42 31.67 -4.54
CA LYS A 441 15.87 31.75 -4.74
C LYS A 441 16.45 30.37 -4.99
N ASN A 442 16.00 29.35 -4.24
CA ASN A 442 16.45 27.97 -4.46
C ASN A 442 16.04 27.47 -5.85
N ALA A 443 14.81 27.77 -6.29
CA ALA A 443 14.32 27.43 -7.63
C ALA A 443 15.16 28.10 -8.73
N THR A 444 15.37 29.41 -8.66
CA THR A 444 16.12 30.17 -9.67
C THR A 444 17.62 29.89 -9.66
N ALA A 445 18.20 29.52 -8.52
CA ALA A 445 19.59 29.07 -8.41
C ALA A 445 19.80 27.61 -8.83
N GLY A 446 18.72 26.83 -9.02
CA GLY A 446 18.77 25.42 -9.38
C GLY A 446 19.09 24.47 -8.22
N THR A 447 19.08 24.95 -6.97
CA THR A 447 19.21 24.10 -5.79
C THR A 447 17.90 23.38 -5.46
N LEU A 448 16.75 23.99 -5.74
CA LEU A 448 15.46 23.31 -5.91
C LEU A 448 15.31 22.91 -7.38
N ASP A 449 15.14 21.62 -7.65
CA ASP A 449 15.21 21.07 -9.01
C ASP A 449 14.03 20.16 -9.37
N LEU A 450 13.07 20.70 -10.12
CA LEU A 450 11.90 19.98 -10.64
C LEU A 450 12.08 19.70 -12.14
N ARG A 451 12.35 18.44 -12.53
CA ARG A 451 12.65 18.08 -13.94
C ARG A 451 12.05 16.77 -14.40
N GLY A 452 11.70 16.69 -15.67
CA GLY A 452 11.04 15.51 -16.24
C GLY A 452 9.71 15.20 -15.56
N ILE A 453 9.04 16.20 -14.99
CA ILE A 453 7.75 16.04 -14.32
C ILE A 453 6.63 16.12 -15.35
N VAL A 454 5.64 15.24 -15.23
CA VAL A 454 4.38 15.29 -15.97
C VAL A 454 3.26 15.64 -15.00
N LEU A 455 2.61 16.77 -15.22
CA LEU A 455 1.37 17.16 -14.54
C LEU A 455 0.21 16.80 -15.46
N ALA A 456 -0.75 16.02 -14.97
CA ALA A 456 -1.87 15.56 -15.78
C ALA A 456 -3.19 15.79 -15.06
N ASN A 457 -4.18 16.30 -15.80
CA ASN A 457 -5.55 16.46 -15.30
C ASN A 457 -5.63 17.28 -13.99
N ASN A 458 -4.77 18.29 -13.86
CA ASN A 458 -4.81 19.25 -12.75
C ASN A 458 -5.66 20.47 -13.14
N THR A 459 -6.47 20.99 -12.22
CA THR A 459 -7.30 22.19 -12.47
C THR A 459 -6.43 23.43 -12.66
N LEU A 460 -5.46 23.60 -11.77
CA LEU A 460 -4.44 24.65 -11.81
C LEU A 460 -3.06 23.98 -11.84
N PRO A 461 -2.50 23.69 -13.02
CA PRO A 461 -1.26 22.92 -13.10
C PRO A 461 -0.09 23.56 -12.34
N VAL A 462 0.06 24.89 -12.38
CA VAL A 462 1.15 25.59 -11.69
C VAL A 462 0.61 26.86 -11.03
N VAL A 463 0.89 27.00 -9.74
CA VAL A 463 0.46 28.10 -8.88
C VAL A 463 1.68 28.64 -8.12
N GLY A 464 1.82 29.97 -8.11
CA GLY A 464 2.72 30.69 -7.23
C GLY A 464 1.97 31.17 -5.99
N LYS A 465 2.62 31.12 -4.83
CA LYS A 465 2.07 31.57 -3.55
C LYS A 465 3.12 32.34 -2.72
N GLY A 466 2.65 33.08 -1.71
CA GLY A 466 3.50 33.99 -0.95
C GLY A 466 3.88 35.20 -1.79
N GLU A 467 5.17 35.45 -1.96
CA GLU A 467 5.71 36.50 -2.84
C GLU A 467 5.92 36.01 -4.27
N ILE A 468 5.76 34.71 -4.53
CA ILE A 468 5.95 34.10 -5.85
C ILE A 468 4.66 34.25 -6.66
N THR A 469 4.74 34.88 -7.83
CA THR A 469 3.58 35.01 -8.73
C THR A 469 3.34 33.74 -9.53
N ASN A 470 2.11 33.54 -10.01
CA ASN A 470 1.78 32.45 -10.93
C ASN A 470 2.67 32.46 -12.19
N ASP A 471 3.00 33.65 -12.72
CA ASP A 471 3.87 33.80 -13.89
C ASP A 471 5.30 33.32 -13.59
N GLN A 472 5.84 33.66 -12.42
CA GLN A 472 7.16 33.21 -11.98
C GLN A 472 7.22 31.69 -11.80
N ALA A 473 6.24 31.12 -11.10
CA ALA A 473 6.14 29.67 -10.91
C ALA A 473 5.99 28.94 -12.26
N THR A 474 5.14 29.44 -13.14
CA THR A 474 4.90 28.88 -14.49
C THR A 474 6.16 28.96 -15.35
N ALA A 475 6.86 30.10 -15.33
CA ALA A 475 8.10 30.29 -16.08
C ALA A 475 9.22 29.36 -15.59
N TYR A 476 9.34 29.17 -14.28
CA TYR A 476 10.26 28.19 -13.70
C TYR A 476 9.93 26.77 -14.17
N PHE A 477 8.68 26.34 -13.98
CA PHE A 477 8.26 24.96 -14.26
C PHE A 477 8.35 24.62 -15.74
N SER A 478 7.96 25.56 -16.61
CA SER A 478 7.86 25.36 -18.06
C SER A 478 9.15 25.67 -18.83
N ALA A 479 10.23 26.05 -18.14
CA ALA A 479 11.51 26.30 -18.78
C ALA A 479 12.01 25.05 -19.53
N ALA A 480 12.42 25.21 -20.79
CA ALA A 480 12.76 24.09 -21.68
C ALA A 480 13.81 23.12 -21.08
N ALA A 481 14.77 23.64 -20.33
CA ALA A 481 15.80 22.84 -19.66
C ALA A 481 15.23 21.88 -18.59
N ARG A 482 14.04 22.18 -18.05
CA ARG A 482 13.39 21.32 -17.04
C ARG A 482 12.71 20.11 -17.64
N LYS A 483 12.36 20.13 -18.93
CA LYS A 483 11.68 19.02 -19.63
C LYS A 483 10.39 18.56 -18.94
N ASN A 484 9.73 19.47 -18.23
CA ASN A 484 8.43 19.20 -17.64
C ASN A 484 7.33 19.27 -18.70
N THR A 485 6.21 18.60 -18.47
CA THR A 485 5.07 18.55 -19.38
C THR A 485 3.79 18.77 -18.59
N ILE A 486 2.89 19.60 -19.11
CA ILE A 486 1.53 19.76 -18.59
C ILE A 486 0.58 19.16 -19.62
N VAL A 487 -0.28 18.26 -19.15
CA VAL A 487 -1.22 17.50 -19.97
C VAL A 487 -2.62 17.70 -19.40
N THR A 488 -3.56 18.13 -20.23
CA THR A 488 -4.96 18.29 -19.82
C THR A 488 -5.74 17.00 -19.92
N ASP A 489 -5.52 16.20 -20.97
CA ASP A 489 -6.19 14.91 -21.19
C ASP A 489 -5.30 13.74 -20.76
N LEU A 490 -5.70 13.06 -19.69
CA LEU A 490 -5.03 11.88 -19.15
C LEU A 490 -4.92 10.75 -20.19
N ALA A 491 -5.86 10.63 -21.13
CA ALA A 491 -5.83 9.58 -22.16
C ALA A 491 -4.63 9.74 -23.11
N SER A 492 -4.10 10.97 -23.28
CA SER A 492 -2.89 11.21 -24.08
C SER A 492 -1.62 10.60 -23.48
N LEU A 493 -1.65 10.29 -22.17
CA LEU A 493 -0.58 9.54 -21.50
C LEU A 493 -0.71 8.03 -21.70
N VAL A 494 -1.75 7.57 -22.40
CA VAL A 494 -2.06 6.14 -22.58
C VAL A 494 -2.15 5.42 -21.22
N LEU A 495 -2.72 6.13 -20.24
CA LEU A 495 -3.07 5.61 -18.93
C LEU A 495 -4.55 5.27 -18.92
N ASN A 496 -4.90 4.11 -18.37
CA ASN A 496 -6.30 3.75 -18.19
C ASN A 496 -6.77 4.19 -16.80
N ALA A 497 -7.43 5.35 -16.73
CA ALA A 497 -7.99 5.89 -15.50
C ALA A 497 -8.96 4.93 -14.77
N ALA A 498 -9.64 4.05 -15.52
CA ALA A 498 -10.53 3.03 -14.94
C ALA A 498 -9.78 1.98 -14.11
N ASN A 499 -8.45 1.89 -14.27
CA ASN A 499 -7.61 0.99 -13.48
C ASN A 499 -7.17 1.59 -12.15
N PHE A 500 -7.43 2.87 -11.85
CA PHE A 500 -7.09 3.48 -10.57
C PHE A 500 -8.17 3.19 -9.51
N THR A 501 -8.60 1.93 -9.44
CA THR A 501 -9.59 1.50 -8.46
C THR A 501 -8.94 1.37 -7.09
N LEU A 502 -9.68 1.71 -6.03
CA LEU A 502 -9.13 1.64 -4.67
C LEU A 502 -8.85 0.21 -4.24
N THR A 503 -9.48 -0.82 -4.80
CA THR A 503 -9.33 -2.22 -4.33
C THR A 503 -8.38 -3.06 -5.18
N THR A 504 -8.26 -2.77 -6.47
CA THR A 504 -7.41 -3.53 -7.41
C THR A 504 -6.78 -2.57 -8.42
N PRO A 505 -5.89 -1.67 -7.98
CA PRO A 505 -5.31 -0.70 -8.88
C PRO A 505 -4.32 -1.33 -9.85
N SER A 506 -4.19 -0.71 -11.03
CA SER A 506 -3.07 -0.93 -11.94
C SER A 506 -2.59 0.42 -12.47
N PHE A 507 -1.27 0.62 -12.38
CA PHE A 507 -0.63 1.90 -12.69
C PHE A 507 0.23 1.85 -13.95
N LEU A 508 0.24 0.71 -14.66
CA LEU A 508 1.12 0.53 -15.81
C LEU A 508 0.69 1.44 -16.98
N PRO A 509 1.61 2.23 -17.54
CA PRO A 509 1.37 2.91 -18.80
C PRO A 509 1.21 1.92 -19.96
N GLY A 510 0.36 2.26 -20.93
CA GLY A 510 0.25 1.49 -22.17
C GLY A 510 1.55 1.53 -22.99
N ALA A 511 1.73 0.53 -23.88
CA ALA A 511 3.00 0.31 -24.59
C ALA A 511 3.52 1.49 -25.42
N THR A 512 2.64 2.39 -25.88
CA THR A 512 2.99 3.57 -26.67
C THR A 512 3.01 4.86 -25.83
N SER A 513 2.93 4.75 -24.51
CA SER A 513 2.83 5.90 -23.63
C SER A 513 4.05 6.82 -23.77
N PRO A 514 3.85 8.15 -23.82
CA PRO A 514 4.94 9.11 -23.76
C PRO A 514 5.66 9.13 -22.39
N LEU A 515 5.13 8.42 -21.38
CA LEU A 515 5.79 8.23 -20.09
C LEU A 515 6.94 7.24 -20.17
N LEU A 516 6.98 6.34 -21.15
CA LEU A 516 8.00 5.28 -21.25
C LEU A 516 9.36 5.75 -21.79
N LYS A 517 9.52 7.05 -22.01
CA LYS A 517 10.70 7.68 -22.60
C LYS A 517 11.00 9.04 -21.99
N ASP A 518 12.13 9.62 -22.41
CA ASP A 518 12.54 10.99 -22.14
C ASP A 518 12.79 11.32 -20.65
N ALA A 519 13.10 10.31 -19.83
CA ALA A 519 13.61 10.52 -18.48
C ALA A 519 14.94 11.30 -18.47
N VAL A 520 15.17 12.03 -17.38
CA VAL A 520 16.22 13.03 -17.18
C VAL A 520 17.17 12.55 -16.08
N TRP A 521 18.45 12.38 -16.40
CA TRP A 521 19.47 11.83 -15.48
C TRP A 521 20.77 12.63 -15.40
N ASP A 522 20.78 13.87 -15.89
CA ASP A 522 21.85 14.84 -15.66
C ASP A 522 21.64 15.59 -14.34
N GLY A 523 22.61 16.43 -13.94
CA GLY A 523 22.57 17.18 -12.69
C GLY A 523 22.42 16.26 -11.48
N LYS A 524 21.45 16.54 -10.60
CA LYS A 524 21.16 15.73 -9.41
C LYS A 524 20.73 14.29 -9.71
N GLY A 525 20.17 14.03 -10.91
CA GLY A 525 19.81 12.67 -11.34
C GLY A 525 21.01 11.79 -11.69
N ALA A 526 22.20 12.37 -11.88
CA ALA A 526 23.40 11.60 -12.25
C ALA A 526 23.96 10.74 -11.10
N ASP A 527 23.51 10.99 -9.87
CA ASP A 527 23.95 10.27 -8.68
C ASP A 527 23.82 8.75 -8.82
N ALA A 528 24.83 8.01 -8.36
CA ALA A 528 24.91 6.56 -8.52
C ALA A 528 23.79 5.79 -7.81
N PHE A 529 23.11 6.38 -6.83
CA PHE A 529 21.96 5.77 -6.14
C PHE A 529 20.80 5.45 -7.09
N PHE A 530 20.55 6.33 -8.06
CA PHE A 530 19.41 6.18 -8.97
C PHE A 530 19.68 5.14 -10.06
N THR A 531 18.71 4.28 -10.32
CA THR A 531 18.63 3.51 -11.56
C THR A 531 18.24 4.47 -12.68
N LYS A 532 18.95 4.46 -13.82
CA LYS A 532 18.71 5.41 -14.91
C LYS A 532 17.65 4.86 -15.86
N GLU A 533 16.40 4.94 -15.44
CA GLU A 533 15.24 4.46 -16.21
C GLU A 533 15.02 5.26 -17.49
N THR A 534 14.35 4.67 -18.48
CA THR A 534 13.91 5.45 -19.65
C THR A 534 12.62 6.21 -19.38
N PHE A 535 11.85 5.80 -18.37
CA PHE A 535 10.49 6.28 -18.13
C PHE A 535 10.38 7.36 -17.04
N ARG A 536 9.28 8.12 -17.10
CA ARG A 536 8.80 9.09 -16.13
C ARG A 536 7.59 8.52 -15.40
N GLY A 537 7.49 8.78 -14.10
CA GLY A 537 6.60 8.09 -13.19
C GLY A 537 7.27 6.90 -12.51
N ALA A 538 6.53 6.19 -11.67
CA ALA A 538 7.01 5.05 -10.89
C ALA A 538 7.02 3.72 -11.65
N PHE A 539 6.43 3.68 -12.85
CA PHE A 539 6.21 2.44 -13.59
C PHE A 539 6.67 2.54 -15.04
N GLY A 540 7.50 1.57 -15.42
CA GLY A 540 7.74 1.22 -16.82
C GLY A 540 6.76 0.15 -17.27
N THR A 541 7.28 -1.02 -17.64
CA THR A 541 6.48 -2.18 -18.07
C THR A 541 6.30 -3.23 -16.97
N THR A 542 6.92 -3.05 -15.81
CA THR A 542 6.86 -3.98 -14.68
C THR A 542 6.16 -3.34 -13.51
N ASP A 543 5.21 -4.06 -12.93
CA ASP A 543 4.55 -3.68 -11.69
C ASP A 543 5.31 -4.26 -10.49
N TRP A 544 6.15 -3.43 -9.89
CA TRP A 544 6.95 -3.78 -8.70
C TRP A 544 6.12 -3.87 -7.41
N THR A 545 4.84 -3.49 -7.43
CA THR A 545 3.95 -3.63 -6.27
C THR A 545 3.38 -5.05 -6.14
N THR A 546 3.44 -5.83 -7.22
CA THR A 546 2.84 -7.17 -7.27
C THR A 546 3.44 -8.12 -6.24
N GLY A 547 2.57 -8.89 -5.59
CA GLY A 547 2.92 -9.97 -4.65
C GLY A 547 3.00 -9.52 -3.19
N TRP A 548 3.50 -8.31 -2.94
CA TRP A 548 3.81 -7.87 -1.58
C TRP A 548 2.99 -6.71 -1.05
N THR A 549 2.20 -5.99 -1.85
CA THR A 549 1.27 -4.96 -1.35
C THR A 549 -0.11 -5.53 -1.02
N ASN A 550 -0.91 -4.76 -0.27
CA ASN A 550 -2.33 -4.99 -0.04
C ASN A 550 -3.15 -3.77 -0.41
N TRP A 551 -4.09 -3.92 -1.35
CA TRP A 551 -4.98 -2.86 -1.81
C TRP A 551 -6.40 -2.96 -1.21
N ASP A 552 -6.67 -3.96 -0.35
CA ASP A 552 -7.89 -4.01 0.46
C ASP A 552 -7.59 -4.43 1.91
N PRO A 553 -6.74 -3.67 2.63
CA PRO A 553 -6.46 -3.96 4.02
C PRO A 553 -7.67 -3.67 4.92
N GLN A 554 -8.71 -2.99 4.44
CA GLN A 554 -9.97 -2.80 5.18
C GLN A 554 -10.67 -4.13 5.43
N ASN A 555 -10.79 -4.98 4.40
CA ASN A 555 -11.50 -6.26 4.49
C ASN A 555 -10.57 -7.46 4.74
N THR A 556 -9.25 -7.27 4.67
CA THR A 556 -8.29 -8.37 4.84
C THR A 556 -8.37 -8.99 6.23
N ILE A 557 -8.38 -10.32 6.29
CA ILE A 557 -8.39 -11.08 7.54
C ILE A 557 -6.96 -11.47 7.90
N TYR A 558 -6.44 -10.83 8.95
CA TYR A 558 -5.14 -11.17 9.52
C TYR A 558 -5.33 -12.06 10.77
N LYS A 559 -4.87 -13.31 10.69
CA LYS A 559 -4.98 -14.33 11.73
C LYS A 559 -3.68 -15.10 11.91
#